data_AF-A0A7Y4QMB5-F1
#
_entry.id   AF-A0A7Y4QMB5-F1
#
_cell.length_a   1.000
_cell.length_b   1.000
_cell.length_c   1.000
_cell.angle_alpha   90.00
_cell.angle_beta   90.00
_cell.angle_gamma   90.00
#
_symmetry.space_group_name_H-M   'P 1'
#
loop_
_entity.id
_entity.type
_entity.pdbx_description
1 polymer ?
#
loop_
_entity_poly.entity_id
_entity_poly.type
_entity_poly.pdbx_seq_one_letter_code
_entity_poly.pdbx_strand_id
1 'polypeptide(L)'
;MKRSVLILIFLPFLLVVVFLFSKMRWKFSKLGPAISQITTSEAVQTNITVTAISPSASAPMTTTTPLLGETILRDYANTNLPPENDLTLMSRLMENSLLLLKSAANRPLSANEDWADLFRGRNGAHEEFLPAKHIAFNSEGQLIDRWATPLFFHALGGGRYEIRSAGPDKKLWTSDDLERGYDGRFRRGVPGN
;
A
#
# COMPACT_ATOMS: atom_id res chain seq x y z
N MET A 1 49.31 -13.87 -31.45
CA MET A 1 49.36 -12.70 -30.55
C MET A 1 48.02 -11.95 -30.50
N LYS A 2 46.90 -12.57 -30.07
CA LYS A 2 45.57 -11.90 -29.98
C LYS A 2 44.68 -12.36 -28.81
N ARG A 3 45.20 -13.09 -27.82
CA ARG A 3 44.42 -13.51 -26.63
C ARG A 3 44.81 -12.75 -25.35
N SER A 4 46.00 -12.17 -25.31
CA SER A 4 46.51 -11.47 -24.11
C SER A 4 46.01 -10.03 -23.95
N VAL A 5 45.42 -9.42 -25.00
CA VAL A 5 44.93 -8.04 -24.95
C VAL A 5 43.51 -7.93 -24.40
N LEU A 6 42.71 -9.01 -24.47
CA LEU A 6 41.33 -8.99 -23.96
C LEU A 6 41.26 -9.04 -22.42
N ILE A 7 42.29 -9.61 -21.76
CA ILE A 7 42.34 -9.75 -20.30
C ILE A 7 42.65 -8.41 -19.61
N LEU A 8 43.39 -7.51 -20.27
CA LEU A 8 43.78 -6.21 -19.71
C LEU A 8 42.64 -5.19 -19.64
N ILE A 9 41.53 -5.41 -20.38
CA ILE A 9 40.38 -4.49 -20.38
C ILE A 9 39.30 -4.93 -19.37
N PHE A 10 39.16 -6.23 -19.10
CA PHE A 10 38.15 -6.74 -18.15
C PHE A 10 38.60 -6.74 -16.69
N LEU A 11 39.91 -6.77 -16.43
CA LEU A 11 40.47 -6.72 -15.07
C LEU A 11 40.03 -5.47 -14.27
N PRO A 12 40.07 -4.23 -14.81
CA PRO A 12 39.62 -3.06 -14.06
C PRO A 12 38.10 -3.06 -13.84
N PHE A 13 37.31 -3.61 -14.77
CA PHE A 13 35.84 -3.68 -14.64
C PHE A 13 35.42 -4.68 -13.54
N LEU A 14 36.08 -5.84 -13.48
CA LEU A 14 35.88 -6.82 -12.43
C LEU A 14 36.24 -6.24 -11.04
N LEU A 15 37.34 -5.48 -10.95
CA LEU A 15 37.75 -4.84 -9.69
C LEU A 15 36.76 -3.77 -9.23
N VAL A 16 36.15 -3.00 -10.14
CA VAL A 16 35.10 -2.01 -9.81
C VAL A 16 33.82 -2.71 -9.32
N VAL A 17 33.41 -3.81 -9.94
CA VAL A 17 32.23 -4.57 -9.51
C VAL A 17 32.46 -5.20 -8.13
N VAL A 18 33.64 -5.79 -7.88
CA VAL A 18 34.01 -6.34 -6.55
C VAL A 18 34.08 -5.22 -5.49
N PHE A 19 34.59 -4.04 -5.83
CA PHE A 19 34.62 -2.89 -4.93
C PHE A 19 33.23 -2.32 -4.61
N LEU A 20 32.31 -2.31 -5.58
CA LEU A 20 30.91 -1.91 -5.36
C LEU A 20 30.18 -2.93 -4.48
N PHE A 21 30.42 -4.24 -4.68
CA PHE A 21 29.84 -5.28 -3.83
C PHE A 21 30.44 -5.34 -2.42
N SER A 22 31.71 -5.00 -2.23
CA SER A 22 32.33 -4.94 -0.90
C SER A 22 31.80 -3.79 -0.06
N LYS A 23 31.44 -2.65 -0.68
CA LYS A 23 30.77 -1.53 0.01
C LYS A 23 29.30 -1.82 0.33
N MET A 24 28.62 -2.67 -0.43
CA MET A 24 27.20 -2.99 -0.23
C MET A 24 26.94 -4.01 0.89
N ARG A 25 27.96 -4.68 1.42
CA ARG A 25 27.83 -5.62 2.56
C ARG A 25 28.13 -5.02 3.94
N TRP A 26 28.35 -3.71 4.04
CA TRP A 26 28.77 -3.06 5.28
C TRP A 26 27.70 -2.17 5.91
N LYS A 27 26.46 -2.67 6.05
CA LYS A 27 25.46 -2.02 6.91
C LYS A 27 24.49 -2.99 7.60
N PHE A 28 24.88 -4.23 7.93
CA PHE A 28 24.16 -5.01 8.95
C PHE A 28 25.11 -5.92 9.71
N SER A 29 25.83 -5.33 10.66
CA SER A 29 26.44 -6.08 11.75
C SER A 29 26.59 -5.17 12.96
N LYS A 30 25.64 -5.31 13.89
CA LYS A 30 25.82 -5.20 15.35
C LYS A 30 24.46 -5.37 16.02
N LEU A 31 24.21 -6.56 16.54
CA LEU A 31 23.75 -6.77 17.91
C LEU A 31 23.98 -8.24 18.22
N GLY A 32 24.95 -8.48 19.11
CA GLY A 32 25.32 -9.80 19.60
C GLY A 32 24.36 -10.34 20.66
N PRO A 33 24.66 -11.52 21.22
CA PRO A 33 23.76 -12.32 22.04
C PRO A 33 23.86 -11.95 23.52
N ALA A 34 22.82 -12.24 24.32
CA ALA A 34 22.94 -12.89 25.63
C ALA A 34 21.63 -12.85 26.47
N ILE A 35 21.19 -14.04 26.84
CA ILE A 35 20.90 -14.50 28.21
C ILE A 35 19.64 -13.98 28.94
N SER A 36 18.73 -14.93 29.11
CA SER A 36 17.77 -15.16 30.18
C SER A 36 17.94 -14.32 31.45
N GLN A 37 16.89 -13.60 31.84
CA GLN A 37 16.62 -13.29 33.23
C GLN A 37 15.33 -13.99 33.65
N ILE A 38 15.50 -15.07 34.40
CA ILE A 38 14.48 -15.66 35.26
C ILE A 38 14.34 -14.69 36.42
N THR A 39 13.27 -13.90 36.44
CA THR A 39 12.93 -13.09 37.61
C THR A 39 12.13 -13.97 38.56
N THR A 40 12.81 -14.55 39.54
CA THR A 40 12.18 -15.10 40.74
C THR A 40 11.55 -13.94 41.52
N SER A 41 10.24 -13.79 41.42
CA SER A 41 9.45 -12.97 42.35
C SER A 41 8.88 -13.90 43.42
N GLU A 42 9.54 -13.91 44.56
CA GLU A 42 9.05 -14.49 45.80
C GLU A 42 7.93 -13.58 46.35
N ALA A 43 6.68 -13.92 46.03
CA ALA A 43 5.52 -13.27 46.62
C ALA A 43 4.98 -14.13 47.77
N VAL A 44 5.18 -13.63 48.98
CA VAL A 44 4.59 -14.14 50.22
C VAL A 44 3.07 -14.17 50.10
N GLN A 45 2.50 -15.35 50.24
CA GLN A 45 1.08 -15.64 50.14
C GLN A 45 0.33 -15.03 51.34
N THR A 46 -0.41 -13.94 51.12
CA THR A 46 -1.42 -13.45 52.05
C THR A 46 -2.79 -13.71 51.43
N ASN A 47 -3.45 -14.77 51.91
CA ASN A 47 -4.81 -15.12 51.50
C ASN A 47 -5.78 -14.10 52.12
N ILE A 48 -6.06 -13.02 51.39
CA ILE A 48 -7.21 -12.14 51.69
C ILE A 48 -8.12 -12.16 50.46
N THR A 49 -9.19 -12.94 50.57
CA THR A 49 -10.23 -13.03 49.55
C THR A 49 -11.09 -11.77 49.63
N VAL A 50 -10.79 -10.77 48.80
CA VAL A 50 -11.73 -9.66 48.55
C VAL A 50 -12.64 -10.10 47.43
N THR A 51 -13.91 -10.37 47.74
CA THR A 51 -14.97 -10.57 46.74
C THR A 51 -15.17 -9.28 45.96
N ALA A 52 -14.50 -9.17 44.82
CA ALA A 52 -14.77 -8.13 43.85
C ALA A 52 -16.10 -8.44 43.15
N ILE A 53 -17.12 -7.64 43.44
CA ILE A 53 -18.33 -7.56 42.61
C ILE A 53 -17.87 -7.01 41.27
N SER A 54 -17.74 -7.85 40.24
CA SER A 54 -17.48 -7.40 38.88
C SER A 54 -18.69 -6.58 38.41
N PRO A 55 -18.56 -5.26 38.15
CA PRO A 55 -19.52 -4.63 37.26
C PRO A 55 -19.36 -5.33 35.92
N SER A 56 -20.44 -5.94 35.42
CA SER A 56 -20.52 -6.43 34.05
C SER A 56 -20.26 -5.23 33.15
N ALA A 57 -19.01 -5.12 32.69
CA ALA A 57 -18.61 -4.09 31.76
C ALA A 57 -19.34 -4.38 30.45
N SER A 58 -20.46 -3.68 30.24
CA SER A 58 -20.97 -3.46 28.89
C SER A 58 -19.77 -3.08 28.03
N ALA A 59 -19.47 -3.91 27.04
CA ALA A 59 -18.41 -3.64 26.08
C ALA A 59 -18.55 -2.18 25.62
N PRO A 60 -17.48 -1.37 25.63
CA PRO A 60 -17.54 -0.05 25.06
C PRO A 60 -17.91 -0.23 23.59
N MET A 61 -19.07 0.29 23.19
CA MET A 61 -19.35 0.55 21.79
C MET A 61 -18.34 1.62 21.36
N THR A 62 -17.18 1.20 20.86
CA THR A 62 -16.22 2.09 20.23
C THR A 62 -16.84 2.55 18.93
N THR A 63 -17.60 3.65 18.97
CA THR A 63 -17.93 4.42 17.78
C THR A 63 -16.66 5.15 17.35
N THR A 64 -15.73 4.41 16.73
CA THR A 64 -14.55 4.98 16.09
C THR A 64 -15.03 5.84 14.93
N THR A 65 -14.71 7.13 14.96
CA THR A 65 -14.93 8.03 13.83
C THR A 65 -14.24 7.42 12.59
N PRO A 66 -14.94 7.21 11.48
CA PRO A 66 -14.35 6.61 10.28
C PRO A 66 -13.24 7.52 9.72
N LEU A 67 -12.21 6.91 9.14
CA LEU A 67 -11.18 7.66 8.43
C LEU A 67 -11.79 8.39 7.22
N LEU A 68 -11.10 9.43 6.73
CA LEU A 68 -11.58 10.20 5.58
C LEU A 68 -11.78 9.30 4.36
N GLY A 69 -10.84 8.39 4.10
CA GLY A 69 -10.95 7.47 2.96
C GLY A 69 -12.07 6.46 3.12
N GLU A 70 -12.38 6.00 4.34
CA GLU A 70 -13.55 5.14 4.59
C GLU A 70 -14.85 5.89 4.30
N THR A 71 -14.91 7.17 4.65
CA THR A 71 -16.07 8.02 4.33
C THR A 71 -16.23 8.22 2.83
N ILE A 72 -15.14 8.46 2.10
CA ILE A 72 -15.15 8.62 0.64
C ILE A 72 -15.49 7.30 -0.07
N LEU A 73 -14.95 6.17 0.40
CA LEU A 73 -15.14 4.85 -0.19
C LEU A 73 -16.32 4.07 0.39
N ARG A 74 -17.24 4.72 1.13
CA ARG A 74 -18.35 4.05 1.83
C ARG A 74 -19.16 3.10 0.94
N ASP A 75 -19.34 3.47 -0.33
CA ASP A 75 -20.13 2.72 -1.31
C ASP A 75 -19.23 1.99 -2.36
N TYR A 76 -17.93 1.84 -2.09
CA TYR A 76 -16.98 1.14 -2.96
C TYR A 76 -17.26 -0.36 -3.01
N ALA A 77 -17.13 -0.95 -4.21
CA ALA A 77 -17.43 -2.36 -4.48
C ALA A 77 -18.87 -2.79 -4.16
N ASN A 78 -19.80 -1.83 -4.04
CA ASN A 78 -21.22 -2.12 -3.88
C ASN A 78 -21.80 -2.65 -5.21
N THR A 79 -22.19 -3.92 -5.23
CA THR A 79 -22.73 -4.60 -6.42
C THR A 79 -24.11 -4.10 -6.85
N ASN A 80 -24.80 -3.33 -6.00
CA ASN A 80 -26.05 -2.65 -6.36
C ASN A 80 -25.81 -1.32 -7.12
N LEU A 81 -24.55 -0.87 -7.20
CA LEU A 81 -24.15 0.32 -7.93
C LEU A 81 -23.34 -0.06 -9.19
N PRO A 82 -23.39 0.77 -10.25
CA PRO A 82 -22.60 0.54 -11.45
C PRO A 82 -21.09 0.55 -11.13
N PRO A 83 -20.26 -0.21 -11.85
CA PRO A 83 -18.81 -0.27 -11.61
C PRO A 83 -18.08 1.07 -11.79
N GLU A 84 -18.66 1.99 -12.56
CA GLU A 84 -18.21 3.38 -12.69
C GLU A 84 -18.19 4.13 -11.35
N ASN A 85 -19.04 3.73 -10.40
CA ASN A 85 -19.05 4.29 -9.05
C ASN A 85 -17.70 4.08 -8.36
N ASP A 86 -17.14 2.87 -8.43
CA ASP A 86 -15.91 2.52 -7.72
C ASP A 86 -14.73 3.38 -8.17
N LEU A 87 -14.56 3.54 -9.49
CA LEU A 87 -13.48 4.38 -10.04
C LEU A 87 -13.72 5.86 -9.76
N THR A 88 -14.98 6.29 -9.65
CA THR A 88 -15.32 7.65 -9.22
C THR A 88 -14.91 7.88 -7.76
N LEU A 89 -15.23 6.96 -6.86
CA LEU A 89 -14.86 7.07 -5.45
C LEU A 89 -13.34 6.98 -5.26
N MET A 90 -12.65 6.11 -6.02
CA MET A 90 -11.19 6.02 -6.01
C MET A 90 -10.55 7.34 -6.49
N SER A 91 -11.03 7.92 -7.60
CA SER A 91 -10.54 9.23 -8.08
C SER A 91 -10.74 10.32 -7.03
N ARG A 92 -11.91 10.35 -6.37
CA ARG A 92 -12.18 11.31 -5.30
C ARG A 92 -11.21 11.13 -4.14
N LEU A 93 -10.92 9.89 -3.72
CA LEU A 93 -9.95 9.63 -2.68
C LEU A 93 -8.55 10.14 -3.07
N MET A 94 -8.10 9.83 -4.29
CA MET A 94 -6.83 10.31 -4.83
C MET A 94 -6.78 11.85 -4.81
N GLU A 95 -7.77 12.52 -5.39
CA GLU A 95 -7.85 13.99 -5.45
C GLU A 95 -7.86 14.63 -4.04
N ASN A 96 -8.69 14.13 -3.13
CA ASN A 96 -8.78 14.66 -1.77
C ASN A 96 -7.47 14.44 -1.00
N SER A 97 -6.81 13.29 -1.19
CA SER A 97 -5.52 13.03 -0.56
C SER A 97 -4.44 14.01 -1.01
N LEU A 98 -4.41 14.37 -2.31
CA LEU A 98 -3.46 15.34 -2.84
C LEU A 98 -3.77 16.78 -2.42
N LEU A 99 -5.05 17.11 -2.18
CA LEU A 99 -5.42 18.41 -1.62
C LEU A 99 -4.90 18.59 -0.20
N LEU A 100 -4.91 17.52 0.61
CA LEU A 100 -4.46 17.53 2.00
C LEU A 100 -2.94 17.37 2.13
N LEU A 101 -2.35 16.45 1.38
CA LEU A 101 -0.92 16.15 1.42
C LEU A 101 -0.14 17.05 0.47
N LYS A 102 0.16 18.28 0.90
CA LYS A 102 0.98 19.21 0.09
C LYS A 102 2.36 18.66 -0.28
N SER A 103 2.90 17.75 0.53
CA SER A 103 4.17 17.06 0.28
C SER A 103 4.06 15.87 -0.68
N ALA A 104 2.85 15.44 -1.07
CA ALA A 104 2.69 14.35 -2.03
C ALA A 104 3.33 14.66 -3.39
N ALA A 105 3.49 15.94 -3.73
CA ALA A 105 4.24 16.39 -4.90
C ALA A 105 5.71 15.94 -4.93
N ASN A 106 6.28 15.55 -3.78
CA ASN A 106 7.67 15.13 -3.67
C ASN A 106 7.89 13.63 -3.92
N ARG A 107 6.83 12.84 -4.17
CA ARG A 107 6.90 11.42 -4.51
C ARG A 107 6.25 11.20 -5.88
N PRO A 108 6.90 10.48 -6.82
CA PRO A 108 6.20 10.03 -8.01
C PRO A 108 5.10 9.05 -7.59
N LEU A 109 3.85 9.42 -7.84
CA LEU A 109 2.69 8.53 -7.68
C LEU A 109 2.31 8.05 -9.07
N SER A 110 2.77 6.87 -9.46
CA SER A 110 2.47 6.32 -10.79
C SER A 110 2.06 4.86 -10.76
N ALA A 111 2.52 4.09 -9.78
CA ALA A 111 2.13 2.70 -9.62
C ALA A 111 0.96 2.55 -8.64
N ASN A 112 0.34 1.37 -8.66
CA ASN A 112 -0.72 1.01 -7.71
C ASN A 112 -0.22 1.08 -6.26
N GLU A 113 0.97 0.53 -6.03
CA GLU A 113 1.61 0.43 -4.73
C GLU A 113 1.95 1.80 -4.15
N ASP A 114 2.23 2.80 -4.99
CA ASP A 114 2.47 4.17 -4.54
C ASP A 114 1.23 4.78 -3.89
N TRP A 115 0.08 4.61 -4.53
CA TRP A 115 -1.21 5.05 -4.00
C TRP A 115 -1.62 4.25 -2.77
N ALA A 116 -1.42 2.93 -2.81
CA ALA A 116 -1.76 2.07 -1.69
C ALA A 116 -0.93 2.39 -0.44
N ASP A 117 0.37 2.64 -0.60
CA ASP A 117 1.25 3.11 0.46
C ASP A 117 0.81 4.47 1.00
N LEU A 118 0.49 5.42 0.11
CA LEU A 118 0.03 6.76 0.49
C LEU A 118 -1.23 6.68 1.35
N PHE A 119 -2.23 5.89 0.95
CA PHE A 119 -3.50 5.75 1.68
C PHE A 119 -3.34 5.04 3.03
N ARG A 120 -2.32 4.20 3.19
CA ARG A 120 -1.96 3.55 4.46
C ARG A 120 -1.03 4.39 5.35
N GLY A 121 -0.93 5.70 5.10
CA GLY A 121 -0.11 6.59 5.92
C GLY A 121 1.39 6.57 5.61
N ARG A 122 1.85 5.91 4.54
CA ARG A 122 3.26 5.95 4.13
C ARG A 122 3.54 7.17 3.26
N ASN A 123 3.19 8.32 3.82
CA ASN A 123 3.37 9.65 3.25
C ASN A 123 4.06 10.57 4.29
N GLY A 124 4.55 11.74 3.87
CA GLY A 124 5.35 12.60 4.74
C GLY A 124 4.60 13.17 5.96
N ALA A 125 3.26 13.13 5.95
CA ALA A 125 2.43 13.56 7.08
C ALA A 125 2.01 12.41 7.99
N HIS A 126 2.26 11.15 7.60
CA HIS A 126 1.74 9.95 8.25
C HIS A 126 0.20 9.91 8.33
N GLU A 127 -0.49 10.60 7.42
CA GLU A 127 -1.95 10.65 7.39
C GLU A 127 -2.51 9.35 6.83
N GLU A 128 -3.29 8.62 7.64
CA GLU A 128 -3.93 7.37 7.23
C GLU A 128 -5.33 7.68 6.67
N PHE A 129 -5.55 7.32 5.40
CA PHE A 129 -6.84 7.51 4.74
C PHE A 129 -7.71 6.27 4.83
N LEU A 130 -7.09 5.08 4.76
CA LEU A 130 -7.76 3.79 4.81
C LEU A 130 -7.04 2.89 5.80
N PRO A 131 -7.79 2.10 6.59
CA PRO A 131 -7.17 1.13 7.49
C PRO A 131 -6.45 0.06 6.68
N ALA A 132 -5.40 -0.54 7.26
CA ALA A 132 -4.64 -1.62 6.63
C ALA A 132 -5.54 -2.80 6.16
N LYS A 133 -6.64 -3.06 6.86
CA LYS A 133 -7.68 -4.01 6.46
C LYS A 133 -8.90 -3.25 5.90
N HIS A 134 -8.91 -3.04 4.59
CA HIS A 134 -10.01 -2.42 3.86
C HIS A 134 -10.31 -3.25 2.60
N ILE A 135 -11.57 -3.26 2.15
CA ILE A 135 -12.01 -4.05 0.97
C ILE A 135 -11.29 -3.66 -0.33
N ALA A 136 -10.81 -2.42 -0.40
CA ALA A 136 -10.03 -1.93 -1.54
C ALA A 136 -8.61 -2.49 -1.60
N PHE A 137 -8.13 -3.22 -0.58
CA PHE A 137 -6.79 -3.81 -0.58
C PHE A 137 -6.82 -5.34 -0.70
N ASN A 138 -5.87 -5.89 -1.46
CA ASN A 138 -5.54 -7.32 -1.39
C ASN A 138 -4.48 -7.61 -0.32
N SER A 139 -4.11 -8.89 -0.17
CA SER A 139 -3.08 -9.34 0.78
C SER A 139 -1.67 -8.85 0.47
N GLU A 140 -1.41 -8.43 -0.77
CA GLU A 140 -0.14 -7.85 -1.20
C GLU A 140 -0.07 -6.35 -0.91
N GLY A 141 -1.17 -5.76 -0.43
CA GLY A 141 -1.27 -4.34 -0.12
C GLY A 141 -1.49 -3.47 -1.35
N GLN A 142 -1.98 -4.04 -2.46
CA GLN A 142 -2.35 -3.32 -3.68
C GLN A 142 -3.83 -2.92 -3.64
N LEU A 143 -4.15 -1.81 -4.30
CA LEU A 143 -5.52 -1.39 -4.56
C LEU A 143 -6.16 -2.30 -5.61
N ILE A 144 -7.30 -2.90 -5.30
CA ILE A 144 -8.02 -3.82 -6.17
C ILE A 144 -9.40 -3.30 -6.55
N ASP A 145 -9.85 -3.65 -7.74
CA ASP A 145 -11.24 -3.45 -8.15
C ASP A 145 -12.20 -4.42 -7.42
N ARG A 146 -13.51 -4.25 -7.66
CA ARG A 146 -14.55 -5.10 -7.05
C ARG A 146 -14.45 -6.58 -7.41
N TRP A 147 -13.66 -6.94 -8.43
CA TRP A 147 -13.42 -8.32 -8.85
C TRP A 147 -12.11 -8.90 -8.30
N ALA A 148 -11.46 -8.16 -7.40
CA ALA A 148 -10.21 -8.48 -6.75
C ALA A 148 -8.98 -8.47 -7.67
N THR A 149 -9.04 -7.73 -8.77
CA THR A 149 -7.89 -7.53 -9.66
C THR A 149 -7.22 -6.20 -9.34
N PRO A 150 -5.88 -6.11 -9.27
CA PRO A 150 -5.20 -4.84 -9.05
C PRO A 150 -5.61 -3.78 -10.08
N LEU A 151 -5.98 -2.60 -9.59
CA LEU A 151 -6.25 -1.45 -10.43
C LEU A 151 -4.98 -1.01 -11.15
N PHE A 152 -5.11 -0.65 -12.42
CA PHE A 152 -4.02 -0.01 -13.16
C PHE A 152 -4.18 1.51 -13.10
N PHE A 153 -3.08 2.19 -12.81
CA PHE A 153 -3.01 3.66 -12.76
C PHE A 153 -2.07 4.15 -13.84
N HIS A 154 -2.54 5.10 -14.66
CA HIS A 154 -1.70 5.77 -15.66
C HIS A 154 -1.54 7.24 -15.29
N ALA A 155 -0.33 7.64 -14.90
CA ALA A 155 -0.02 9.03 -14.60
C ALA A 155 0.21 9.82 -15.90
N LEU A 156 -0.62 10.82 -16.16
CA LEU A 156 -0.49 11.73 -17.30
C LEU A 156 0.31 13.01 -16.99
N GLY A 157 0.80 13.12 -15.76
CA GLY A 157 1.48 14.31 -15.23
C GLY A 157 0.51 15.42 -14.78
N GLY A 158 1.05 16.35 -13.98
CA GLY A 158 0.27 17.48 -13.44
C GLY A 158 -0.86 17.07 -12.49
N GLY A 159 -0.71 15.96 -11.77
CA GLY A 159 -1.76 15.42 -10.89
C GLY A 159 -2.95 14.79 -11.63
N ARG A 160 -2.82 14.52 -12.94
CA ARG A 160 -3.84 13.86 -13.75
C ARG A 160 -3.56 12.37 -13.88
N TYR A 161 -4.60 11.58 -13.75
CA TYR A 161 -4.53 10.12 -13.74
C TYR A 161 -5.68 9.51 -14.51
N GLU A 162 -5.41 8.35 -15.10
CA GLU A 162 -6.43 7.42 -15.55
C GLU A 162 -6.41 6.19 -14.66
N ILE A 163 -7.58 5.66 -14.36
CA ILE A 163 -7.77 4.48 -13.51
C ILE A 163 -8.47 3.42 -14.34
N ARG A 164 -7.93 2.21 -14.36
CA ARG A 164 -8.48 1.09 -15.11
C ARG A 164 -8.72 -0.11 -14.20
N SER A 165 -9.93 -0.63 -14.25
CA SER A 165 -10.33 -1.92 -13.71
C SER A 165 -10.32 -2.97 -14.82
N ALA A 166 -9.90 -4.19 -14.47
CA ALA A 166 -9.85 -5.31 -15.39
C ALA A 166 -11.21 -5.96 -15.63
N GLY A 167 -12.26 -5.51 -14.94
CA GLY A 167 -13.60 -6.08 -15.10
C GLY A 167 -13.77 -7.49 -14.53
N PRO A 168 -14.97 -8.08 -14.71
CA PRO A 168 -15.28 -9.46 -14.36
C PRO A 168 -14.31 -10.54 -14.86
N ASP A 169 -13.69 -10.37 -16.03
CA ASP A 169 -12.79 -11.37 -16.62
C ASP A 169 -11.39 -11.40 -15.97
N LYS A 170 -11.08 -10.37 -15.16
CA LYS A 170 -9.86 -10.20 -14.36
C LYS A 170 -8.58 -10.08 -15.19
N LYS A 171 -8.69 -9.69 -16.46
CA LYS A 171 -7.55 -9.51 -17.35
C LYS A 171 -7.55 -8.08 -17.85
N LEU A 172 -6.46 -7.37 -17.59
CA LEU A 172 -6.29 -6.03 -18.17
C LEU A 172 -6.13 -6.12 -19.69
N TRP A 173 -6.53 -5.04 -20.35
CA TRP A 173 -6.42 -4.83 -21.80
C TRP A 173 -7.35 -5.73 -22.62
N THR A 174 -8.52 -6.07 -22.06
CA THR A 174 -9.59 -6.72 -22.81
C THR A 174 -10.72 -5.74 -23.10
N SER A 175 -11.78 -6.20 -23.76
CA SER A 175 -13.00 -5.41 -23.97
C SER A 175 -13.85 -5.24 -22.71
N ASP A 176 -13.55 -6.00 -21.65
CA ASP A 176 -14.27 -5.99 -20.38
C ASP A 176 -13.81 -4.87 -19.44
N ASP A 177 -12.59 -4.35 -19.67
CA ASP A 177 -12.00 -3.26 -18.91
C ASP A 177 -12.93 -2.05 -18.81
N LEU A 178 -12.92 -1.44 -17.63
CA LEU A 178 -13.51 -0.13 -17.39
C LEU A 178 -12.40 0.85 -17.04
N GLU A 179 -12.25 1.88 -17.86
CA GLU A 179 -11.32 2.98 -17.63
C GLU A 179 -12.08 4.27 -17.30
N ARG A 180 -11.61 4.99 -16.28
CA ARG A 180 -11.97 6.37 -16.01
C ARG A 180 -10.81 7.27 -16.41
N GLY A 181 -11.04 8.13 -17.39
CA GLY A 181 -10.08 9.15 -17.81
C GLY A 181 -9.93 10.28 -16.78
N TYR A 182 -8.86 11.06 -16.92
CA TYR A 182 -8.62 12.24 -16.06
C TYR A 182 -9.69 13.34 -16.20
N ASP A 183 -10.43 13.32 -17.32
CA ASP A 183 -11.56 14.21 -17.61
C ASP A 183 -12.88 13.72 -16.99
N GLY A 184 -12.83 12.61 -16.25
CA GLY A 184 -13.98 11.97 -15.62
C GLY A 184 -14.85 11.15 -16.57
N ARG A 185 -14.48 11.04 -17.85
CA ARG A 185 -15.21 10.21 -18.81
C ARG A 185 -14.85 8.74 -18.63
N PHE A 186 -15.82 7.88 -18.91
CA PHE A 186 -15.62 6.44 -18.90
C PHE A 186 -15.42 5.89 -20.29
N ARG A 187 -14.49 4.94 -20.41
CA ARG A 187 -14.22 4.19 -21.63
C ARG A 187 -14.29 2.71 -21.28
N ARG A 188 -14.97 1.94 -22.13
CA ARG A 188 -14.90 0.49 -22.09
C ARG A 188 -13.73 0.04 -22.96
N GLY A 189 -13.08 -1.03 -22.57
CA GLY A 189 -11.98 -1.61 -23.33
C GLY A 189 -12.36 -1.78 -24.80
N VAL A 190 -11.49 -1.31 -25.69
CA VAL A 190 -11.65 -1.54 -27.13
C VAL A 190 -11.07 -2.94 -27.39
N PRO A 191 -11.77 -3.85 -28.10
CA PRO A 191 -11.12 -5.07 -28.58
C PRO A 191 -9.87 -4.67 -29.37
N GLY A 192 -8.71 -5.18 -28.96
CA GLY A 192 -7.45 -4.85 -29.63
C GLY A 192 -7.56 -5.06 -31.13
N ASN A 193 -7.14 -4.05 -31.90
CA ASN A 193 -6.93 -4.16 -33.35
C ASN A 193 -5.78 -5.13 -33.65
#